data_AF-A0A9Q0LKI4-F1
#
_entry.id   AF-A0A9Q0LKI4-F1
#
_cell.length_a   1.000
_cell.length_b   1.000
_cell.length_c   1.000
_cell.angle_alpha   90.00
_cell.angle_beta   90.00
_cell.angle_gamma   90.00
#
_symmetry.space_group_name_H-M   'P 1'
#
loop_
_entity.id
_entity.type
_entity.pdbx_description
1 polymer ?
#
loop_
_entity_poly.entity_id
_entity_poly.type
_entity_poly.pdbx_seq_one_letter_code
_entity_poly.pdbx_strand_id
1 'polypeptide(L)'
;MKPENLRNLESKTQKSLLRKSQITKKWQKRQITNFDYLMELNIIAGRSYNDISQYPVFPWIISNYESEELDLKDEKNYRDLSKPMGALNEERLQEFIQRYENFQDPDNVIPPFHYGSHYSSTAIVLFYLIRVEPFTTLAINLQGGKFDHADRIFIDVVNTWKNCLTNSSDVKELIPEFFYFPEFLQNLNKFDLGKRQSGKSN
;
A
#
# COMPACT_ATOMS: atom_id res chain seq x y z
N MET A 1 -20.73 -4.50 32.85
CA MET A 1 -20.32 -5.89 33.15
C MET A 1 -20.24 -6.64 31.82
N LYS A 2 -19.05 -7.04 31.33
CA LYS A 2 -18.94 -7.73 30.03
C LYS A 2 -19.44 -9.18 30.16
N PRO A 3 -20.26 -9.69 29.21
CA PRO A 3 -20.75 -11.07 29.21
C PRO A 3 -19.59 -12.07 29.28
N GLU A 4 -19.77 -13.14 30.06
CA GLU A 4 -18.75 -14.16 30.31
C GLU A 4 -18.22 -14.82 29.02
N ASN A 5 -19.09 -14.89 28.01
CA ASN A 5 -18.81 -15.46 26.68
C ASN A 5 -17.83 -14.61 25.85
N LEU A 6 -17.65 -13.32 26.18
CA LEU A 6 -16.76 -12.40 25.45
C LEU A 6 -15.36 -12.30 26.07
N ARG A 7 -15.16 -12.79 27.30
CA ARG A 7 -13.88 -12.67 28.03
C ARG A 7 -12.72 -13.40 27.35
N ASN A 8 -13.01 -14.42 26.53
CA ASN A 8 -12.01 -15.26 25.86
C ASN A 8 -11.59 -14.79 24.45
N LEU A 9 -12.11 -13.66 23.96
CA LEU A 9 -11.72 -13.07 22.68
C LEU A 9 -10.69 -11.95 22.84
N GLU A 10 -10.72 -11.22 23.95
CA GLU A 10 -9.95 -9.97 24.15
C GLU A 10 -8.46 -10.18 24.46
N SER A 11 -8.02 -11.41 24.78
CA SER A 11 -6.64 -11.69 25.23
C SER A 11 -5.81 -12.54 24.26
N LYS A 12 -6.19 -12.60 22.97
CA LYS A 12 -5.48 -13.44 21.99
C LYS A 12 -4.54 -12.59 21.16
N THR A 13 -3.25 -12.88 21.24
CA THR A 13 -2.25 -12.29 20.34
C THR A 13 -2.58 -12.64 18.88
N GLN A 14 -2.21 -11.77 17.94
CA GLN A 14 -2.42 -11.99 16.50
C GLN A 14 -1.81 -13.34 16.04
N LYS A 15 -0.65 -13.72 16.60
CA LYS A 15 -0.01 -15.03 16.39
C LYS A 15 -0.89 -16.20 16.83
N SER A 16 -1.63 -16.06 17.92
CA SER A 16 -2.58 -17.08 18.39
C SER A 16 -3.80 -17.19 17.48
N LEU A 17 -4.31 -16.05 17.01
CA LEU A 17 -5.43 -16.00 16.05
C LEU A 17 -5.06 -16.69 14.72
N LEU A 18 -3.90 -16.36 14.15
CA LEU A 18 -3.40 -16.99 12.92
C LEU A 18 -3.27 -18.51 13.04
N ARG A 19 -2.72 -18.99 14.16
CA ARG A 19 -2.58 -20.44 14.39
C ARG A 19 -3.95 -21.15 14.50
N LYS A 20 -4.93 -20.50 15.12
CA LYS A 20 -6.26 -21.08 15.36
C LYS A 20 -7.16 -21.06 14.13
N SER A 21 -7.05 -20.06 13.26
CA SER A 21 -7.87 -19.94 12.06
C SER A 21 -7.56 -21.00 11.00
N GLN A 22 -6.38 -21.62 11.06
CA GLN A 22 -5.89 -22.63 10.11
C GLN A 22 -5.82 -22.14 8.65
N ILE A 23 -5.93 -20.82 8.41
CA ILE A 23 -5.97 -20.24 7.06
C ILE A 23 -4.72 -20.59 6.24
N THR A 24 -3.53 -20.65 6.88
CA THR A 24 -2.29 -21.03 6.19
C THR A 24 -2.36 -22.46 5.65
N LYS A 25 -2.96 -23.40 6.39
CA LYS A 25 -3.14 -24.78 5.92
C LYS A 25 -4.13 -24.84 4.76
N LYS A 26 -5.22 -24.06 4.83
CA LYS A 26 -6.20 -23.95 3.73
C LYS A 26 -5.56 -23.40 2.47
N TRP A 27 -4.78 -22.33 2.59
CA TRP A 27 -4.04 -21.71 1.50
C TRP A 27 -3.02 -22.67 0.87
N GLN A 28 -2.20 -23.35 1.69
CA GLN A 28 -1.24 -24.36 1.21
C GLN A 28 -1.92 -25.51 0.47
N LYS A 29 -3.13 -25.91 0.89
CA LYS A 29 -3.97 -26.92 0.23
C LYS A 29 -4.77 -26.37 -0.96
N ARG A 30 -4.57 -25.10 -1.35
CA ARG A 30 -5.30 -24.40 -2.41
C ARG A 30 -6.82 -24.36 -2.21
N GLN A 31 -7.27 -24.37 -0.96
CA GLN A 31 -8.69 -24.26 -0.59
C GLN A 31 -9.16 -22.80 -0.51
N ILE A 32 -8.22 -21.87 -0.41
CA ILE A 32 -8.46 -20.42 -0.50
C ILE A 32 -7.39 -19.82 -1.41
N THR A 33 -7.71 -18.72 -2.08
CA THR A 33 -6.80 -18.07 -3.03
C THR A 33 -5.70 -17.28 -2.31
N ASN A 34 -4.70 -16.79 -3.05
CA ASN A 34 -3.71 -15.85 -2.52
C ASN A 34 -4.39 -14.57 -2.02
N PHE A 35 -5.40 -14.07 -2.75
CA PHE A 35 -6.15 -12.89 -2.37
C PHE A 35 -6.86 -13.08 -1.04
N ASP A 36 -7.64 -14.17 -0.90
CA ASP A 36 -8.36 -14.49 0.34
C ASP A 36 -7.39 -14.64 1.51
N TYR A 37 -6.27 -15.32 1.28
CA TYR A 37 -5.26 -15.51 2.31
C TYR A 37 -4.64 -14.19 2.77
N LEU A 38 -4.32 -13.27 1.84
CA LEU A 38 -3.82 -11.94 2.17
C LEU A 38 -4.87 -11.10 2.89
N MET A 39 -6.14 -11.17 2.50
CA MET A 39 -7.23 -10.48 3.20
C MET A 39 -7.36 -10.97 4.65
N GLU A 40 -7.34 -12.30 4.86
CA GLU A 40 -7.40 -12.89 6.20
C GLU A 40 -6.18 -12.52 7.05
N LEU A 41 -4.97 -12.47 6.46
CA LEU A 41 -3.77 -11.99 7.15
C LEU A 41 -3.90 -10.53 7.58
N ASN A 42 -4.43 -9.67 6.71
CA ASN A 42 -4.69 -8.27 7.04
C ASN A 42 -5.68 -8.14 8.21
N ILE A 43 -6.80 -8.86 8.17
CA ILE A 43 -7.82 -8.86 9.25
C ILE A 43 -7.21 -9.33 10.57
N ILE A 44 -6.46 -10.44 10.57
CA ILE A 44 -5.81 -10.97 11.77
C ILE A 44 -4.74 -10.02 12.31
N ALA A 45 -4.08 -9.26 11.44
CA ALA A 45 -3.14 -8.19 11.82
C ALA A 45 -3.83 -6.93 12.37
N GLY A 46 -5.16 -6.91 12.45
CA GLY A 46 -5.95 -5.78 12.95
C GLY A 46 -6.24 -4.70 11.92
N ARG A 47 -5.98 -4.96 10.64
CA ARG A 47 -6.28 -4.03 9.55
C ARG A 47 -7.76 -4.10 9.17
N SER A 48 -8.32 -2.97 8.75
CA SER A 48 -9.76 -2.83 8.51
C SER A 48 -10.05 -1.69 7.53
N TYR A 49 -11.16 -1.81 6.80
CA TYR A 49 -11.71 -0.72 5.99
C TYR A 49 -12.32 0.41 6.82
N ASN A 50 -12.64 0.16 8.10
CA ASN A 50 -13.25 1.15 8.98
C ASN A 50 -12.24 2.18 9.53
N ASP A 51 -10.94 1.88 9.47
CA ASP A 51 -9.87 2.80 9.88
C ASP A 51 -8.84 2.90 8.75
N ILE A 52 -8.87 4.02 8.03
CA ILE A 52 -8.02 4.27 6.86
C ILE A 52 -6.53 4.30 7.26
N SER A 53 -6.20 4.63 8.52
CA SER A 53 -4.81 4.60 8.99
C SER A 53 -4.27 3.17 9.10
N GLN A 54 -5.16 2.18 9.21
CA GLN A 54 -4.86 0.74 9.30
C GLN A 54 -5.51 -0.05 8.15
N TYR A 55 -5.52 0.53 6.95
CA TYR A 55 -6.11 -0.10 5.77
C TYR A 55 -5.40 -1.43 5.41
N PRO A 56 -6.08 -2.39 4.77
CA PRO A 56 -5.43 -3.58 4.26
C PRO A 56 -4.32 -3.25 3.25
N VAL A 57 -3.24 -4.03 3.27
CA VAL A 57 -2.05 -3.86 2.44
C VAL A 57 -1.84 -5.06 1.55
N PHE A 58 -1.59 -4.82 0.27
CA PHE A 58 -1.24 -5.82 -0.73
C PHE A 58 0.11 -5.47 -1.36
N PRO A 59 0.93 -6.47 -1.73
CA PRO A 59 2.20 -6.19 -2.39
C PRO A 59 2.00 -5.78 -3.85
N TRP A 60 2.90 -4.96 -4.37
CA TRP A 60 3.12 -4.92 -5.81
C TRP A 60 3.50 -6.32 -6.34
N ILE A 61 2.87 -6.76 -7.42
CA ILE A 61 3.12 -8.08 -8.02
C ILE A 61 3.86 -7.96 -9.36
N ILE A 62 3.33 -7.16 -10.28
CA ILE A 62 3.92 -6.93 -11.60
C ILE A 62 5.01 -5.85 -11.47
N SER A 63 6.13 -6.06 -12.17
CA SER A 63 7.25 -5.11 -12.26
C SER A 63 7.36 -4.44 -13.65
N ASN A 64 6.72 -5.02 -14.68
CA ASN A 64 6.72 -4.50 -16.04
C ASN A 64 5.39 -3.82 -16.38
N TYR A 65 5.42 -2.50 -16.49
CA TYR A 65 4.28 -1.66 -16.88
C TYR A 65 4.55 -0.87 -18.18
N GLU A 66 5.61 -1.20 -18.91
CA GLU A 66 6.02 -0.48 -20.11
C GLU A 66 5.76 -1.27 -21.39
N SER A 67 5.77 -2.60 -21.30
CA SER A 67 5.52 -3.47 -22.46
C SER A 67 4.04 -3.42 -22.86
N GLU A 68 3.78 -3.41 -24.17
CA GLU A 68 2.41 -3.46 -24.71
C GLU A 68 1.71 -4.79 -24.37
N GLU A 69 2.48 -5.88 -24.32
CA GLU A 69 2.03 -7.20 -23.91
C GLU A 69 2.76 -7.67 -22.65
N LEU A 70 2.04 -8.37 -21.77
CA LEU A 70 2.57 -8.89 -20.52
C LEU A 70 2.53 -10.42 -20.53
N ASP A 71 3.69 -11.06 -20.75
CA ASP A 71 3.81 -12.52 -20.62
C ASP A 71 3.86 -12.93 -19.14
N LEU A 72 2.77 -13.52 -18.66
CA LEU A 72 2.66 -14.01 -17.29
C LEU A 72 3.54 -15.24 -16.99
N LYS A 73 4.20 -15.83 -17.99
CA LYS A 73 5.16 -16.93 -17.80
C LYS A 73 6.59 -16.44 -17.61
N ASP A 74 6.90 -15.20 -17.98
CA ASP A 74 8.22 -14.62 -17.76
C ASP A 74 8.35 -14.11 -16.33
N GLU A 75 9.23 -14.74 -15.55
CA GLU A 75 9.52 -14.38 -14.16
C GLU A 75 10.02 -12.93 -14.03
N LYS A 76 10.63 -12.35 -15.08
CA LYS A 76 11.11 -10.96 -15.07
C LYS A 76 9.99 -9.93 -14.97
N ASN A 77 8.76 -10.30 -15.34
CA ASN A 77 7.59 -9.43 -15.24
C ASN A 77 7.03 -9.33 -13.82
N TYR A 78 7.61 -10.06 -12.86
CA TYR A 78 7.20 -10.06 -11.47
C TYR A 78 8.23 -9.38 -10.58
N ARG A 79 7.72 -8.75 -9.52
CA ARG A 79 8.54 -8.23 -8.44
C ARG A 79 9.15 -9.37 -7.62
N ASP A 80 10.38 -9.20 -7.18
CA ASP A 80 10.95 -10.00 -6.10
C ASP A 80 10.22 -9.73 -4.77
N LEU A 81 9.34 -10.66 -4.38
CA LEU A 81 8.55 -10.59 -3.15
C LEU A 81 9.35 -10.90 -1.87
N SER A 82 10.62 -11.30 -1.99
CA SER A 82 11.50 -11.44 -0.82
C SER A 82 12.03 -10.10 -0.30
N LYS A 83 11.90 -9.03 -1.09
CA LYS A 83 12.44 -7.71 -0.81
C LYS A 83 11.32 -6.67 -0.57
N PRO A 84 11.48 -5.74 0.39
CA PRO A 84 10.60 -4.57 0.52
C PRO A 84 10.79 -3.60 -0.66
N MET A 85 9.83 -2.69 -0.89
CA MET A 85 9.87 -1.74 -2.02
C MET A 85 11.19 -0.97 -2.10
N GLY A 86 11.68 -0.48 -0.95
CA GLY A 86 12.91 0.28 -0.86
C GLY A 86 14.17 -0.47 -1.31
N ALA A 87 14.14 -1.81 -1.34
CA ALA A 87 15.27 -2.67 -1.67
C ALA A 87 15.25 -3.24 -3.10
N LEU A 88 14.27 -2.87 -3.93
CA LEU A 88 14.17 -3.35 -5.31
C LEU A 88 15.14 -2.67 -6.26
N ASN A 89 15.49 -1.42 -6.00
CA ASN A 89 16.49 -0.66 -6.73
C ASN A 89 17.77 -0.63 -5.91
N GLU A 90 18.84 -1.24 -6.45
CA GLU A 90 20.11 -1.41 -5.73
C GLU A 90 20.78 -0.07 -5.41
N GLU A 91 20.80 0.89 -6.33
CA GLU A 91 21.39 2.21 -6.11
C GLU A 91 20.69 2.93 -4.95
N ARG A 92 19.36 2.92 -4.97
CA ARG A 92 18.55 3.52 -3.90
C ARG A 92 18.67 2.75 -2.58
N LEU A 93 18.84 1.43 -2.62
CA LEU A 93 19.07 0.63 -1.42
C LEU A 93 20.36 1.07 -0.71
N GLN A 94 21.43 1.32 -1.46
CA GLN A 94 22.68 1.81 -0.89
C GLN A 94 22.50 3.18 -0.20
N GLU A 95 21.68 4.08 -0.74
CA GLU A 95 21.33 5.34 -0.05
C GLU A 95 20.61 5.09 1.28
N PHE A 96 19.67 4.14 1.33
CA PHE A 96 18.94 3.81 2.55
C PHE A 96 19.84 3.18 3.61
N ILE A 97 20.76 2.30 3.22
CA ILE A 97 21.76 1.69 4.10
C ILE A 97 22.68 2.78 4.64
N GLN A 98 23.21 3.64 3.77
CA GLN A 98 24.10 4.73 4.18
C GLN A 98 23.40 5.71 5.13
N ARG A 99 22.12 6.03 4.90
CA ARG A 99 21.34 6.86 5.82
C ARG A 99 21.15 6.20 7.18
N TYR A 100 20.85 4.90 7.20
CA TYR A 100 20.71 4.12 8.43
C TYR A 100 22.01 4.11 9.23
N GLU A 101 23.14 3.80 8.60
CA GLU A 101 24.45 3.69 9.24
C GLU A 101 24.96 5.03 9.79
N ASN A 102 24.68 6.13 9.08
CA ASN A 102 25.09 7.48 9.49
C ASN A 102 24.04 8.19 10.35
N PHE A 103 22.92 7.55 10.67
CA PHE A 103 21.86 8.18 11.43
C PHE A 103 22.33 8.47 12.87
N GLN A 104 22.31 9.75 13.24
CA GLN A 104 22.59 10.21 14.60
C GLN A 104 21.45 11.12 15.04
N ASP A 105 20.69 10.67 16.03
CA ASP A 105 19.68 11.49 16.68
C ASP A 105 20.35 12.30 17.79
N PRO A 106 20.25 13.65 17.79
CA PRO A 106 20.90 14.49 18.80
C PRO A 106 20.53 14.11 20.24
N ASP A 107 19.30 13.64 20.44
CA ASP A 107 18.75 13.29 21.75
C ASP A 107 18.77 11.77 22.03
N ASN A 108 19.27 10.95 21.08
CA ASN A 108 19.24 9.47 21.12
C ASN A 108 17.85 8.86 21.40
N VAL A 109 16.78 9.57 21.03
CA VAL A 109 15.39 9.14 21.17
C VAL A 109 14.94 8.31 19.97
N ILE A 110 15.34 8.73 18.78
CA ILE A 110 14.95 8.07 17.54
C ILE A 110 16.00 7.00 17.19
N PRO A 111 15.63 5.71 17.05
CA PRO A 111 16.55 4.70 16.56
C PRO A 111 16.81 4.87 15.06
N PRO A 112 17.96 4.40 14.54
CA PRO A 112 18.22 4.37 13.10
C PRO A 112 17.11 3.65 12.31
N PHE A 113 16.80 4.16 11.13
CA PHE A 113 15.77 3.60 10.25
C PHE A 113 16.15 3.77 8.78
N HIS A 114 15.68 2.84 7.95
CA HIS A 114 15.91 2.90 6.50
C HIS A 114 14.93 3.86 5.83
N TYR A 115 13.65 3.81 6.22
CA TYR A 115 12.57 4.53 5.54
C TYR A 115 11.94 5.56 6.47
N GLY A 116 11.95 6.83 6.07
CA GLY A 116 11.22 7.90 6.76
C GLY A 116 9.73 7.96 6.37
N SER A 117 9.33 7.17 5.37
CA SER A 117 7.94 6.99 4.96
C SER A 117 7.50 5.55 5.18
N HIS A 118 6.19 5.37 5.34
CA HIS A 118 5.59 4.06 5.57
C HIS A 118 4.94 3.53 4.29
N TYR A 119 4.93 2.21 4.12
CA TYR A 119 4.35 1.58 2.93
C TYR A 119 2.81 1.66 2.85
N SER A 120 2.17 2.04 3.95
CA SER A 120 0.72 2.14 4.14
C SER A 120 0.42 3.34 5.02
N SER A 121 -0.40 4.25 4.55
CA SER A 121 -0.84 5.43 5.32
C SER A 121 -2.18 5.93 4.80
N THR A 122 -2.86 6.75 5.59
CA THR A 122 -4.10 7.41 5.15
C THR A 122 -3.90 8.16 3.83
N ALA A 123 -2.79 8.89 3.70
CA ALA A 123 -2.47 9.63 2.49
C ALA A 123 -2.31 8.70 1.27
N ILE A 124 -1.71 7.51 1.44
CA ILE A 124 -1.54 6.53 0.35
C ILE A 124 -2.89 5.96 -0.11
N VAL A 125 -3.78 5.62 0.82
CA VAL A 125 -5.12 5.09 0.48
C VAL A 125 -5.93 6.15 -0.26
N LEU A 126 -5.95 7.38 0.25
CA LEU A 126 -6.63 8.50 -0.38
C LEU A 126 -6.03 8.88 -1.73
N PHE A 127 -4.70 8.75 -1.87
CA PHE A 127 -4.02 8.91 -3.15
C PHE A 127 -4.57 7.93 -4.19
N TYR A 128 -4.63 6.63 -3.89
CA TYR A 128 -5.14 5.63 -4.84
C TYR A 128 -6.63 5.81 -5.14
N LEU A 129 -7.45 6.05 -4.11
CA LEU A 129 -8.90 6.08 -4.22
C LEU A 129 -9.47 7.49 -4.50
N ILE A 130 -8.65 8.43 -4.94
CA ILE A 130 -9.04 9.85 -5.12
C ILE A 130 -10.24 10.06 -6.06
N ARG A 131 -10.55 9.09 -6.92
CA ARG A 131 -11.67 9.12 -7.88
C ARG A 131 -12.97 8.50 -7.33
N VAL A 132 -12.97 8.02 -6.09
CA VAL A 132 -14.05 7.22 -5.50
C VAL A 132 -14.55 7.90 -4.22
N GLU A 133 -15.86 8.15 -4.12
CA GLU A 133 -16.44 8.60 -2.84
C GLU A 133 -16.57 7.43 -1.86
N PRO A 134 -16.40 7.66 -0.54
CA PRO A 134 -16.18 8.94 0.14
C PRO A 134 -14.70 9.42 0.18
N PHE A 135 -13.78 8.70 -0.46
CA PHE A 135 -12.33 8.97 -0.37
C PHE A 135 -11.94 10.28 -1.05
N THR A 136 -12.63 10.67 -2.12
CA THR A 136 -12.48 11.99 -2.74
C THR A 136 -12.73 13.11 -1.73
N THR A 137 -13.87 13.07 -1.04
CA THR A 137 -14.21 14.05 0.01
C THR A 137 -13.15 14.08 1.12
N LEU A 138 -12.68 12.90 1.55
CA LEU A 138 -11.65 12.78 2.58
C LEU A 138 -10.29 13.34 2.12
N ALA A 139 -9.89 13.11 0.86
CA ALA A 139 -8.66 13.65 0.28
C ALA A 139 -8.70 15.19 0.21
N ILE A 140 -9.83 15.76 -0.21
CA ILE A 140 -10.06 17.21 -0.24
C ILE A 140 -9.94 17.80 1.17
N ASN A 141 -10.56 17.15 2.16
CA ASN A 141 -10.51 17.60 3.55
C ASN A 141 -9.08 17.55 4.12
N LEU A 142 -8.34 16.47 3.84
CA LEU A 142 -6.93 16.33 4.24
C LEU A 142 -6.06 17.47 3.67
N GLN A 143 -6.41 17.95 2.48
CA GLN A 143 -5.67 19.00 1.76
C GLN A 143 -6.25 20.42 1.94
N GLY A 144 -7.08 20.62 2.98
CA GLY A 144 -7.56 21.96 3.34
C GLY A 144 -8.69 22.49 2.44
N GLY A 145 -9.54 21.61 1.90
CA GLY A 145 -10.79 21.97 1.23
C GLY A 145 -10.72 22.02 -0.31
N LYS A 146 -9.63 21.53 -0.91
CA LYS A 146 -9.49 21.38 -2.38
C LYS A 146 -8.61 20.19 -2.72
N PHE A 147 -8.62 19.75 -3.97
CA PHE A 147 -7.65 18.77 -4.44
C PHE A 147 -6.20 19.26 -4.29
N ASP A 148 -5.27 18.32 -4.13
CA ASP A 148 -3.85 18.62 -4.20
C ASP A 148 -3.42 18.98 -5.63
N HIS A 149 -2.18 19.42 -5.79
CA HIS A 149 -1.61 19.73 -7.10
C HIS A 149 -1.73 18.52 -8.05
N ALA A 150 -2.14 18.77 -9.30
CA ALA A 150 -2.44 17.72 -10.28
C ALA A 150 -1.25 16.77 -10.54
N ASP A 151 -0.01 17.23 -10.39
CA ASP A 151 1.21 16.41 -10.50
C ASP A 151 1.52 15.55 -9.27
N ARG A 152 0.83 15.75 -8.13
CA ARG A 152 1.04 15.01 -6.87
C ARG A 152 -0.05 14.00 -6.55
N ILE A 153 -1.22 14.13 -7.17
CA ILE A 153 -2.30 13.16 -7.02
C ILE A 153 -2.09 11.95 -7.94
N PHE A 154 -2.83 10.86 -7.72
CA PHE A 154 -2.66 9.63 -8.48
C PHE A 154 -3.06 9.78 -9.96
N ILE A 155 -2.05 9.69 -10.83
CA ILE A 155 -2.21 9.80 -12.29
C ILE A 155 -2.43 8.42 -12.89
N ASP A 156 -1.44 7.55 -12.78
CA ASP A 156 -1.47 6.21 -13.37
C ASP A 156 -0.53 5.25 -12.64
N VAL A 157 -0.70 3.97 -12.92
CA VAL A 157 0.05 2.88 -12.27
C VAL A 157 1.53 2.89 -12.66
N VAL A 158 1.85 3.23 -13.92
CA VAL A 158 3.23 3.22 -14.46
C VAL A 158 4.11 4.23 -13.73
N ASN A 159 3.67 5.49 -13.68
CA ASN A 159 4.35 6.58 -13.00
C ASN A 159 4.43 6.32 -11.51
N THR A 160 3.38 5.73 -10.94
CA THR A 160 3.36 5.37 -9.52
C THR A 160 4.43 4.31 -9.21
N TRP A 161 4.49 3.22 -9.99
CA TRP A 161 5.51 2.18 -9.85
C TRP A 161 6.92 2.76 -9.96
N LYS A 162 7.17 3.58 -11.00
CA LYS A 162 8.46 4.27 -11.20
C LYS A 162 8.84 5.12 -10.00
N ASN A 163 7.93 5.96 -9.52
CA ASN A 163 8.16 6.79 -8.32
C ASN A 163 8.47 5.93 -7.09
N CYS A 164 7.75 4.83 -6.89
CA CYS A 164 8.01 3.92 -5.77
C CYS A 164 9.36 3.19 -5.88
N LEU A 165 10.02 3.20 -7.06
CA LEU A 165 11.36 2.63 -7.29
C LEU A 165 12.50 3.65 -7.22
N THR A 166 12.22 4.94 -7.42
CA THR A 166 13.25 5.98 -7.57
C THR A 166 13.18 7.07 -6.50
N ASN A 167 12.00 7.39 -5.97
CA ASN A 167 11.87 8.42 -4.94
C ASN A 167 12.20 7.84 -3.56
N SER A 168 13.19 8.39 -2.87
CA SER A 168 13.63 7.91 -1.54
C SER A 168 12.62 8.18 -0.42
N SER A 169 11.56 8.96 -0.70
CA SER A 169 10.42 9.17 0.22
C SER A 169 9.18 8.35 -0.18
N ASP A 170 9.23 7.56 -1.25
CA ASP A 170 8.10 6.75 -1.71
C ASP A 170 8.42 5.25 -1.71
N VAL A 171 7.90 4.54 -0.71
CA VAL A 171 8.03 3.08 -0.55
C VAL A 171 6.66 2.41 -0.43
N LYS A 172 5.61 3.05 -0.96
CA LYS A 172 4.24 2.60 -0.77
C LYS A 172 3.95 1.28 -1.48
N GLU A 173 3.23 0.41 -0.78
CA GLU A 173 2.68 -0.83 -1.32
C GLU A 173 1.27 -0.57 -1.89
N LEU A 174 0.62 -1.61 -2.41
CA LEU A 174 -0.72 -1.54 -2.97
C LEU A 174 -1.81 -1.69 -1.91
N ILE A 175 -3.02 -1.37 -2.34
CA ILE A 175 -4.28 -1.68 -1.65
C ILE A 175 -5.02 -2.83 -2.38
N PRO A 176 -5.92 -3.56 -1.71
CA PRO A 176 -6.65 -4.68 -2.31
C PRO A 176 -7.40 -4.33 -3.61
N GLU A 177 -7.86 -3.08 -3.75
CA GLU A 177 -8.69 -2.59 -4.85
C GLU A 177 -8.00 -2.72 -6.21
N PHE A 178 -6.66 -2.76 -6.25
CA PHE A 178 -5.88 -3.06 -7.46
C PHE A 178 -6.19 -4.42 -8.07
N PHE A 179 -6.78 -5.34 -7.30
CA PHE A 179 -7.03 -6.72 -7.71
C PHE A 179 -8.50 -7.01 -8.01
N TYR A 180 -9.43 -6.09 -7.71
CA TYR A 180 -10.86 -6.37 -7.89
C TYR A 180 -11.74 -5.15 -8.25
N PHE A 181 -11.24 -3.91 -8.18
CA PHE A 181 -12.09 -2.72 -8.31
C PHE A 181 -11.56 -1.75 -9.38
N PRO A 182 -11.67 -2.05 -10.68
CA PRO A 182 -11.11 -1.22 -11.75
C PRO A 182 -11.65 0.23 -11.80
N GLU A 183 -12.79 0.50 -11.19
CA GLU A 183 -13.44 1.81 -11.16
C GLU A 183 -12.60 2.88 -10.45
N PHE A 184 -11.71 2.53 -9.51
CA PHE A 184 -10.84 3.54 -8.87
C PHE A 184 -9.86 4.19 -9.87
N LEU A 185 -9.60 3.52 -11.01
CA LEU A 185 -8.78 4.05 -12.10
C LEU A 185 -9.56 4.99 -13.04
N GLN A 186 -10.88 5.07 -12.90
CA GLN A 186 -11.76 5.78 -13.81
C GLN A 186 -12.34 7.03 -13.16
N ASN A 187 -12.28 8.17 -13.85
CA ASN A 187 -12.91 9.41 -13.37
C ASN A 187 -14.42 9.44 -13.69
N LEU A 188 -15.17 8.46 -13.18
CA LEU A 188 -16.60 8.29 -13.45
C LEU A 188 -17.45 9.47 -12.97
N ASN A 189 -17.05 10.08 -11.85
CA ASN A 189 -17.69 11.25 -11.26
C ASN A 189 -17.31 12.58 -11.95
N LYS A 190 -16.40 12.54 -12.94
CA LYS A 190 -15.94 13.72 -13.71
C LYS A 190 -15.40 14.84 -12.80
N PHE A 191 -14.65 14.47 -11.76
CA PHE A 191 -13.97 15.43 -10.89
C PHE A 191 -12.96 16.27 -11.68
N ASP A 192 -12.83 17.55 -11.33
CA ASP A 192 -11.73 18.39 -11.81
C ASP A 192 -10.47 18.08 -11.01
N LEU A 193 -9.67 17.16 -11.54
CA LEU A 193 -8.38 16.74 -10.98
C LEU A 193 -7.23 17.68 -11.38
N GLY A 194 -7.55 18.81 -12.02
CA GLY A 194 -6.59 19.81 -12.46
C GLY A 194 -5.80 19.43 -13.71
N LYS A 195 -4.89 20.32 -14.08
CA LYS A 195 -3.97 20.14 -15.21
C LYS A 195 -2.55 20.02 -14.70
N ARG A 196 -1.83 19.03 -15.21
CA ARG A 196 -0.41 18.84 -14.93
C ARG A 196 0.41 19.93 -15.59
N GLN A 197 1.63 20.14 -15.11
CA GLN A 197 2.59 21.06 -15.73
C GLN A 197 2.91 20.68 -17.19
N SER A 198 2.79 19.40 -17.54
CA SER A 198 2.88 18.91 -18.92
C SER A 198 1.74 19.37 -19.84
N GLY A 199 0.73 20.07 -19.31
CA GLY A 199 -0.46 20.51 -20.04
C GLY A 199 -1.54 19.43 -20.17
N LYS A 200 -1.26 18.18 -19.81
CA LYS A 200 -2.23 17.08 -19.83
C LYS A 200 -3.15 17.14 -18.61
N SER A 201 -4.44 16.95 -18.83
CA SER A 201 -5.40 16.68 -17.75
C SER A 201 -5.05 15.38 -17.01
N ASN A 202 -5.54 15.27 -15.79
CA ASN A 202 -5.46 14.09 -14.92
C ASN A 202 -6.81 13.37 -14.86
#